data_AF-A0A947DKN6-F1
#
_entry.id   AF-A0A947DKN6-F1
#
_cell.length_a   1.000
_cell.length_b   1.000
_cell.length_c   1.000
_cell.angle_alpha   90.00
_cell.angle_beta   90.00
_cell.angle_gamma   90.00
#
_symmetry.space_group_name_H-M   'P 1'
#
loop_
_entity.id
_entity.type
_entity.pdbx_description
1 polymer ?
#
loop_
_entity_poly.entity_id
_entity_poly.type
_entity_poly.pdbx_seq_one_letter_code
_entity_poly.pdbx_strand_id
1 'polypeptide(L)'
;MGFDDEVDAARRRLEAALAVKDEPFDDLAALQALLPRIQAKIQSRRLTFQLGGDDDETSIEIVHVERDEALGFIFADDGEYVFESNHEEFFDDFVDEDADSFTLRLYETLRSDLPKYEVETKG
;
A
#
# COMPACT_ATOMS: atom_id res chain seq x y z
N MET A 1 -7.69 -34.03 40.12
CA MET A 1 -7.08 -33.26 39.01
C MET A 1 -6.31 -34.24 38.17
N GLY A 2 -6.81 -34.52 36.97
CA GLY A 2 -6.23 -35.50 36.06
C GLY A 2 -5.39 -34.78 35.00
N PHE A 3 -4.35 -35.45 34.55
CA PHE A 3 -3.45 -35.03 33.46
C PHE A 3 -4.21 -34.51 32.22
N ASP A 4 -5.41 -35.02 31.98
CA ASP A 4 -6.32 -34.59 30.91
C ASP A 4 -6.68 -33.08 30.97
N ASP A 5 -6.88 -32.54 32.18
CA ASP A 5 -7.26 -31.14 32.40
C ASP A 5 -6.08 -30.19 32.14
N GLU A 6 -4.85 -30.63 32.46
CA GLU A 6 -3.61 -29.90 32.16
C GLU A 6 -3.28 -29.93 30.66
N VAL A 7 -3.57 -31.03 29.98
CA VAL A 7 -3.39 -31.16 28.51
C VAL A 7 -4.41 -30.29 27.78
N ASP A 8 -5.67 -30.24 28.21
CA ASP A 8 -6.70 -29.38 27.60
C ASP A 8 -6.37 -27.89 27.78
N ALA A 9 -5.86 -27.51 28.97
CA ALA A 9 -5.41 -26.15 29.25
C ALA A 9 -4.16 -25.78 28.43
N ALA A 10 -3.20 -26.69 28.27
CA ALA A 10 -2.01 -26.49 27.44
C ALA A 10 -2.40 -26.36 25.95
N ARG A 11 -3.34 -27.19 25.49
CA ARG A 11 -3.87 -27.16 24.12
C ARG A 11 -4.59 -25.84 23.83
N ARG A 12 -5.48 -25.36 24.72
CA ARG A 12 -6.13 -24.05 24.56
C ARG A 12 -5.15 -22.89 24.55
N ARG A 13 -4.08 -22.95 25.36
CA ARG A 13 -3.03 -21.91 25.34
C ARG A 13 -2.25 -21.92 24.02
N LEU A 14 -1.99 -23.09 23.45
CA LEU A 14 -1.38 -23.24 22.13
C LEU A 14 -2.31 -22.77 21.01
N GLU A 15 -3.60 -23.13 21.03
CA GLU A 15 -4.59 -22.66 20.05
C GLU A 15 -4.80 -21.13 20.15
N ALA A 16 -4.84 -20.56 21.36
CA ALA A 16 -4.91 -19.11 21.55
C ALA A 16 -3.62 -18.38 21.14
N ALA A 17 -2.44 -18.99 21.35
CA ALA A 17 -1.17 -18.43 20.90
C ALA A 17 -0.98 -18.54 19.38
N LEU A 18 -1.56 -19.57 18.76
CA LEU A 18 -1.61 -19.71 17.30
C LEU A 18 -2.57 -18.67 16.70
N ALA A 19 -3.74 -18.45 17.33
CA ALA A 19 -4.71 -17.46 16.90
C ALA A 19 -4.25 -16.00 17.09
N VAL A 20 -3.34 -15.71 18.03
CA VAL A 20 -2.71 -14.39 18.21
C VAL A 20 -1.52 -14.18 17.26
N LYS A 21 -0.90 -15.25 16.77
CA LYS A 21 0.11 -15.17 15.70
C LYS A 21 -0.49 -14.96 14.31
N ASP A 22 -1.80 -14.97 14.23
CA ASP A 22 -2.64 -14.83 13.04
C ASP A 22 -3.39 -13.48 13.09
N GLU A 23 -2.84 -12.45 13.72
CA GLU A 23 -3.21 -11.07 13.36
C GLU A 23 -2.51 -10.80 12.02
N PRO A 24 -3.20 -10.96 10.87
CA PRO A 24 -2.62 -10.56 9.60
C PRO A 24 -2.26 -9.09 9.72
N PHE A 25 -1.10 -8.71 9.19
CA PHE A 25 -0.85 -7.29 8.96
C PHE A 25 -2.05 -6.77 8.16
N ASP A 26 -2.80 -5.83 8.74
CA ASP A 26 -4.04 -5.38 8.11
C ASP A 26 -3.66 -4.38 7.01
N ASP A 27 -3.37 -4.93 5.82
CA ASP A 27 -2.92 -4.20 4.64
C ASP A 27 -3.87 -3.04 4.32
N LEU A 28 -5.17 -3.30 4.49
CA LEU A 28 -6.25 -2.32 4.37
C LEU A 28 -6.09 -1.16 5.36
N ALA A 29 -5.86 -1.43 6.64
CA ALA A 29 -5.64 -0.38 7.64
C ALA A 29 -4.34 0.40 7.39
N ALA A 30 -3.28 -0.28 6.92
CA ALA A 30 -2.02 0.36 6.55
C ALA A 30 -2.22 1.33 5.37
N LEU A 31 -2.90 0.90 4.31
CA LEU A 31 -3.22 1.74 3.16
C LEU A 31 -4.19 2.87 3.51
N GLN A 32 -5.21 2.63 4.34
CA GLN A 32 -6.11 3.67 4.84
C GLN A 32 -5.36 4.73 5.67
N ALA A 33 -4.32 4.34 6.41
CA ALA A 33 -3.47 5.26 7.14
C ALA A 33 -2.47 5.99 6.22
N LEU A 34 -2.03 5.35 5.14
CA LEU A 34 -1.09 5.89 4.15
C LEU A 34 -1.76 6.93 3.22
N LEU A 35 -2.98 6.65 2.75
CA LEU A 35 -3.72 7.53 1.83
C LEU A 35 -3.75 9.01 2.28
N PRO A 36 -4.18 9.36 3.51
CA PRO A 36 -4.19 10.75 3.94
C PRO A 36 -2.78 11.35 4.06
N ARG A 37 -1.74 10.55 4.31
CA ARG A 37 -0.34 11.02 4.33
C ARG A 37 0.13 11.39 2.92
N ILE A 38 -0.16 10.54 1.95
CA ILE A 38 0.14 10.81 0.54
C ILE A 38 -0.61 12.05 0.07
N GLN A 39 -1.92 12.16 0.35
CA GLN A 39 -2.71 13.35 -0.01
C GLN A 39 -2.20 14.64 0.67
N ALA A 40 -1.72 14.54 1.91
CA ALA A 40 -1.14 15.67 2.63
C ALA A 40 0.22 16.09 2.06
N LYS A 41 1.05 15.14 1.62
CA LYS A 41 2.38 15.40 1.05
C LYS A 41 2.29 15.84 -0.41
N ILE A 42 1.52 15.12 -1.21
CA ILE A 42 1.35 15.30 -2.65
C ILE A 42 0.08 16.12 -2.88
N GLN A 43 0.13 17.40 -2.53
CA GLN A 43 -0.94 18.36 -2.82
C GLN A 43 -0.92 18.78 -4.29
N SER A 44 -1.22 17.84 -5.19
CA SER A 44 -1.29 18.07 -6.63
C SER A 44 -2.73 18.23 -7.08
N ARG A 45 -2.97 19.16 -8.01
CA ARG A 45 -4.26 19.25 -8.72
C ARG A 45 -4.33 18.32 -9.94
N ARG A 46 -3.20 17.68 -10.29
CA ARG A 46 -3.05 16.80 -11.45
C ARG A 46 -3.18 15.32 -11.10
N LEU A 47 -2.99 14.97 -9.84
CA LEU A 47 -3.03 13.59 -9.36
C LEU A 47 -4.17 13.45 -8.36
N THR A 48 -4.87 12.33 -8.43
CA THR A 48 -5.80 11.89 -7.40
C THR A 48 -5.39 10.51 -6.92
N PHE A 49 -5.58 10.27 -5.63
CA PHE A 49 -5.26 9.00 -4.98
C PHE A 49 -6.57 8.42 -4.49
N GLN A 50 -6.93 7.25 -4.98
CA GLN A 50 -8.19 6.60 -4.68
C GLN A 50 -7.92 5.20 -4.16
N LEU A 51 -8.55 4.85 -3.05
CA LEU A 51 -8.50 3.49 -2.52
C LEU A 51 -9.41 2.63 -3.41
N GLY A 52 -8.80 1.70 -4.16
CA GLY A 52 -9.45 0.76 -5.05
C GLY A 52 -9.21 -0.66 -4.56
N GLY A 53 -10.24 -1.50 -4.58
CA GLY A 53 -10.10 -2.90 -4.22
C GLY A 53 -11.03 -3.73 -5.08
N ASP A 54 -10.47 -4.73 -5.76
CA ASP A 54 -11.25 -5.89 -6.19
C ASP A 54 -11.45 -6.78 -4.95
N ASP A 55 -12.51 -7.59 -4.89
CA ASP A 55 -13.05 -8.27 -3.70
C ASP A 55 -12.03 -9.04 -2.80
N ASP A 56 -10.78 -9.24 -3.25
CA ASP A 56 -9.71 -9.97 -2.56
C ASP A 56 -8.49 -9.11 -2.14
N GLU A 57 -8.20 -7.94 -2.76
CA GLU A 57 -6.98 -7.16 -2.49
C GLU A 57 -7.22 -5.64 -2.49
N THR A 58 -6.78 -4.96 -1.42
CA THR A 58 -6.90 -3.51 -1.28
C THR A 58 -5.66 -2.81 -1.83
N SER A 59 -5.84 -1.79 -2.66
CA SER A 59 -4.76 -0.94 -3.17
C SER A 59 -5.16 0.54 -3.23
N ILE A 60 -4.20 1.43 -3.43
CA ILE A 60 -4.41 2.85 -3.73
C ILE A 60 -3.97 3.09 -5.17
N GLU A 61 -4.93 3.43 -6.02
CA GLU A 61 -4.67 3.81 -7.40
C GLU A 61 -4.27 5.29 -7.47
N ILE A 62 -3.20 5.57 -8.23
CA ILE A 62 -2.71 6.90 -8.54
C ILE A 62 -3.22 7.29 -9.93
N VAL A 63 -4.20 8.19 -10.00
CA VAL A 63 -4.83 8.58 -11.27
C VAL A 63 -4.41 9.99 -11.67
N HIS A 64 -4.00 10.14 -12.94
CA HIS A 64 -3.75 11.42 -13.56
C HIS A 64 -5.06 12.10 -13.96
N VAL A 65 -5.48 13.13 -13.22
CA VAL A 65 -6.79 13.79 -13.35
C VAL A 65 -7.04 14.37 -14.74
N GLU A 66 -6.03 14.94 -15.41
CA GLU A 66 -6.24 15.52 -16.75
C GLU A 66 -6.45 14.47 -17.85
N ARG A 67 -6.02 13.23 -17.60
CA ARG A 67 -6.07 12.13 -18.58
C ARG A 67 -7.04 11.02 -18.20
N ASP A 68 -7.50 11.02 -16.95
CA ASP A 68 -8.29 9.93 -16.37
C ASP A 68 -7.59 8.57 -16.53
N GLU A 69 -6.27 8.55 -16.32
CA GLU A 69 -5.41 7.38 -16.53
C GLU A 69 -4.67 7.01 -15.23
N ALA A 70 -4.66 5.72 -14.89
CA ALA A 70 -3.96 5.19 -13.73
C ALA A 70 -2.45 5.11 -13.99
N LEU A 71 -1.66 5.93 -13.29
CA LEU A 71 -0.21 5.94 -13.38
C LEU A 71 0.44 4.76 -12.67
N GLY A 72 -0.23 4.23 -11.64
CA GLY A 72 0.25 3.12 -10.84
C GLY A 72 -0.64 2.84 -9.64
N PHE A 73 -0.27 1.83 -8.87
CA PHE A 73 -0.98 1.30 -7.72
C PHE A 73 -0.04 1.19 -6.53
N ILE A 74 -0.60 1.31 -5.34
CA ILE A 74 0.11 1.13 -4.08
C ILE A 74 -0.62 0.07 -3.28
N PHE A 75 0.08 -0.95 -2.85
CA PHE A 75 -0.48 -1.96 -1.96
C PHE A 75 0.46 -2.17 -0.79
N ALA A 76 -0.06 -2.78 0.27
CA ALA A 76 0.76 -3.22 1.39
C ALA A 76 0.85 -4.75 1.32
N ASP A 77 2.05 -5.28 1.55
CA ASP A 77 2.34 -6.70 1.53
C ASP A 77 3.39 -7.01 2.60
N ASP A 78 3.14 -8.01 3.45
CA ASP A 78 4.03 -8.47 4.54
C ASP A 78 4.57 -7.34 5.46
N GLY A 79 3.84 -6.24 5.62
CA GLY A 79 4.27 -5.09 6.41
C GLY A 79 5.07 -4.03 5.66
N GLU A 80 5.22 -4.17 4.35
CA GLU A 80 5.91 -3.26 3.45
C GLU A 80 4.92 -2.56 2.52
N TYR A 81 5.24 -1.34 2.10
CA TYR A 81 4.46 -0.59 1.11
C TYR A 81 5.12 -0.74 -0.25
N VAL A 82 4.36 -1.24 -1.22
CA VAL A 82 4.83 -1.48 -2.59
C VAL A 82 4.14 -0.50 -3.53
N PHE A 83 4.93 0.17 -4.36
CA PHE A 83 4.45 0.98 -5.48
C PHE A 83 4.74 0.24 -6.79
N GLU A 84 3.70 -0.03 -7.54
CA GLU A 84 3.77 -0.58 -8.89
C GLU A 84 3.30 0.46 -9.90
N SER A 85 4.14 0.77 -10.89
CA SER A 85 3.84 1.72 -11.94
C SER A 85 3.22 1.02 -13.15
N ASN A 86 2.15 1.59 -13.74
CA ASN A 86 1.66 1.16 -15.06
C ASN A 86 2.57 1.66 -16.20
N HIS A 87 3.44 2.61 -15.91
CA HIS A 87 4.38 3.17 -16.88
C HIS A 87 5.81 3.02 -16.35
N GLU A 88 6.32 1.80 -16.41
CA GLU A 88 7.71 1.43 -16.04
C GLU A 88 8.77 2.22 -16.81
N GLU A 89 8.41 2.80 -17.96
CA GLU A 89 9.29 3.68 -18.74
C GLU A 89 9.50 5.08 -18.10
N PHE A 90 8.59 5.50 -17.19
CA PHE A 90 8.63 6.80 -16.52
C PHE A 90 8.81 6.69 -15.01
N PHE A 91 8.11 5.77 -14.36
CA PHE A 91 8.16 5.61 -12.90
C PHE A 91 8.65 4.21 -12.55
N ASP A 92 9.72 4.17 -11.75
CA ASP A 92 10.34 2.96 -11.23
C ASP A 92 9.47 2.36 -10.12
N ASP A 93 9.28 1.04 -10.13
CA ASP A 93 8.66 0.32 -9.02
C ASP A 93 9.58 0.32 -7.78
N PHE A 94 8.98 0.36 -6.60
CA PHE A 94 9.76 0.29 -5.36
C PHE A 94 8.94 -0.20 -4.18
N VAL A 95 9.67 -0.69 -3.17
CA VAL A 95 9.13 -1.12 -1.88
C VAL A 95 9.82 -0.36 -0.75
N ASP A 96 9.07 0.00 0.27
CA ASP A 96 9.56 0.61 1.51
C ASP A 96 8.79 0.09 2.74
N GLU A 97 9.51 -0.23 3.81
CA GLU A 97 8.92 -0.66 5.10
C GLU A 97 8.27 0.49 5.90
N ASP A 98 8.60 1.75 5.57
CA ASP A 98 8.16 2.93 6.31
C ASP A 98 7.26 3.83 5.45
N ALA A 99 6.07 4.14 5.97
CA ALA A 99 5.07 4.94 5.28
C ALA A 99 5.56 6.37 4.95
N ASP A 100 6.36 6.99 5.82
CA ASP A 100 6.89 8.34 5.60
C ASP A 100 7.95 8.33 4.49
N SER A 101 8.85 7.36 4.51
CA SER A 101 9.90 7.15 3.51
C SER A 101 9.29 6.80 2.15
N PHE A 102 8.32 5.86 2.12
CA PHE A 102 7.54 5.52 0.94
C PHE A 102 6.87 6.75 0.33
N THR A 103 6.17 7.54 1.16
CA THR A 103 5.46 8.75 0.71
C THR A 103 6.43 9.79 0.16
N LEU A 104 7.61 9.94 0.76
CA LEU A 104 8.65 10.85 0.29
C LEU A 104 9.19 10.41 -1.07
N ARG A 105 9.54 9.13 -1.21
CA ARG A 105 10.07 8.57 -2.45
C ARG A 105 9.06 8.66 -3.58
N LEU A 106 7.81 8.29 -3.31
CA LEU A 106 6.69 8.44 -4.24
C LEU A 106 6.54 9.89 -4.72
N TYR A 107 6.62 10.84 -3.78
CA TYR A 107 6.57 12.27 -4.11
C TYR A 107 7.74 12.69 -5.02
N GLU A 108 8.96 12.24 -4.75
CA GLU A 108 10.12 12.58 -5.56
C GLU A 108 10.05 11.99 -6.96
N THR A 109 9.67 10.71 -7.08
CA THR A 109 9.44 10.00 -8.34
C THR A 109 8.39 10.71 -9.18
N LEU A 110 7.19 10.93 -8.62
CA LEU A 110 6.12 11.63 -9.33
C LEU A 110 6.53 13.06 -9.70
N ARG A 111 7.17 13.81 -8.80
CA ARG A 111 7.59 15.19 -9.10
C ARG A 111 8.61 15.27 -10.24
N SER A 112 9.53 14.32 -10.30
CA SER A 112 10.61 14.28 -11.30
C SER A 112 10.09 13.82 -12.66
N ASP A 113 9.26 12.78 -12.67
CA ASP A 113 8.94 12.03 -13.89
C ASP A 113 7.56 12.34 -14.48
N LEU A 114 6.60 12.83 -13.67
CA LEU A 114 5.31 13.34 -14.16
C LEU A 114 5.45 14.37 -15.29
N PRO A 115 6.33 15.39 -15.23
CA PRO A 115 6.47 16.33 -16.34
C PRO A 115 7.04 15.68 -17.61
N LYS A 116 7.82 14.60 -17.51
CA LYS A 116 8.33 13.86 -18.68
C LYS A 116 7.20 13.08 -19.32
N TYR A 117 6.46 12.32 -18.52
CA TYR A 117 5.25 11.62 -18.94
C TYR A 117 4.27 12.58 -19.63
N GLU A 118 3.94 13.72 -19.02
CA GLU A 118 3.02 14.70 -19.62
C GLU A 118 3.47 15.24 -20.98
N VAL A 119 4.78 15.33 -21.23
CA VAL A 119 5.37 15.80 -22.48
C VAL A 119 5.36 14.69 -23.53
N GLU A 120 5.81 13.48 -23.19
CA GLU A 120 5.93 12.37 -24.14
C GLU A 120 4.55 11.88 -24.58
N THR A 121 3.59 11.80 -23.66
CA THR A 121 2.24 11.34 -23.97
C THR A 121 1.36 12.44 -24.59
N LYS A 122 1.85 13.69 -24.71
CA LYS A 122 1.18 14.79 -25.47
C LYS A 122 1.58 14.82 -26.95
N GLY A 123 2.49 13.93 -27.38
CA GLY A 123 2.95 13.77 -28.76
C GLY A 123 1.87 13.26 -29.71
#